data_AF-A0A956DGC6-F1
#
_entry.id   AF-A0A956DGC6-F1
#
_cell.length_a   1.000
_cell.length_b   1.000
_cell.length_c   1.000
_cell.angle_alpha   90.00
_cell.angle_beta   90.00
_cell.angle_gamma   90.00
#
_symmetry.space_group_name_H-M   'P 1'
#
loop_
_entity.id
_entity.type
_entity.pdbx_description
1 polymer ?
#
loop_
_entity_poly.entity_id
_entity_poly.type
_entity_poly.pdbx_seq_one_letter_code
_entity_poly.pdbx_strand_id
1 'polypeptide(L)'
;MLRRTARKNTAVACHWIRGTEQTELVWIVGDARRFNAVGGTPTNTTSRDVLRSQDEHPWIHGEAIKLLAVMAALFHDFGKASDAFQEKLRASRPVADPYRHEWVSLKLFQAFVNGRDDRTWLEELADPASTLSIPDGTLATTHAFKGLGPIAQAIGWLVLSHHRLPTREDASFASLSHLPIAIEQTWSYPRPDATDAEKRKCLVFRHGIPFGSVEWRRRAAKVAWELLACPDLHTDDSPPLIHDPYAMALARLSLIVADHHYSSLPSHPKYGDRDYPLFANTDLATGQCKQRLDEHLVGVASHARRVSRALLHLDRDLPRIARHRGFKRRSRDARFRWQDKAFDLASSLASASRARGFFGVNMASTGCGKTLANGRILYGLSDPAQGTRFTVALGLRTLTLQTGDAYRSRLGLGEEDLAVVIGSAAVRDLHHAATAGQPRRLPYEVSGGSVVLTGVSTHETTCRPRIAPRAVRSERILSPPSKSRRTTDTPTRGSGWFR
;
A
#
# COMPACT_ATOMS: atom_id res chain seq x y z
N MET A 1 22.30 0.22 19.72
CA MET A 1 22.06 1.60 20.22
C MET A 1 22.09 2.63 19.10
N LEU A 2 23.21 2.81 18.38
CA LEU A 2 23.35 3.81 17.29
C LEU A 2 22.27 3.72 16.18
N ARG A 3 21.87 2.50 15.79
CA ARG A 3 20.87 2.29 14.73
C ARG A 3 19.45 2.67 15.16
N ARG A 4 19.07 2.43 16.41
CA ARG A 4 17.74 2.77 16.95
C ARG A 4 17.44 4.27 16.93
N THR A 5 18.47 5.10 17.05
CA THR A 5 18.36 6.56 17.05
C THR A 5 18.86 7.22 15.76
N ALA A 6 19.24 6.42 14.76
CA ALA A 6 19.76 6.95 13.51
C ALA A 6 18.65 7.68 12.74
N ARG A 7 18.98 8.86 12.21
CA ARG A 7 18.12 9.65 11.33
C ARG A 7 18.66 9.62 9.91
N LYS A 8 17.92 10.19 8.95
CA LYS A 8 18.33 10.30 7.54
C LYS A 8 19.75 10.87 7.34
N ASN A 9 20.18 11.78 8.23
CA ASN A 9 21.49 12.43 8.14
C ASN A 9 22.58 11.75 9.00
N THR A 10 22.26 10.67 9.72
CA THR A 10 23.28 9.91 10.46
C THR A 10 24.23 9.27 9.47
N ALA A 11 25.54 9.39 9.70
CA ALA A 11 26.57 8.73 8.91
C ALA A 11 27.73 8.37 9.84
N VAL A 12 27.81 7.10 10.24
CA VAL A 12 28.84 6.59 11.16
C VAL A 12 29.53 5.39 10.53
N ALA A 13 30.85 5.44 10.41
CA ALA A 13 31.69 4.30 10.00
C ALA A 13 32.44 3.76 11.22
N CYS A 14 32.49 2.43 11.35
CA CYS A 14 33.25 1.76 12.39
C CYS A 14 34.44 1.02 11.78
N HIS A 15 35.63 1.32 12.28
CA HIS A 15 36.88 0.69 11.84
C HIS A 15 37.45 -0.16 12.96
N TRP A 16 37.94 -1.34 12.58
CA TRP A 16 38.77 -2.15 13.46
C TRP A 16 40.23 -1.86 13.16
N ILE A 17 40.93 -1.31 14.14
CA ILE A 17 42.38 -1.11 14.12
C ILE A 17 43.03 -2.43 14.56
N ARG A 18 43.68 -3.14 13.63
CA ARG A 18 44.36 -4.42 13.88
C ARG A 18 45.86 -4.28 14.08
N GLY A 19 46.42 -3.11 13.77
CA GLY A 19 47.83 -2.77 13.90
C GLY A 19 48.08 -1.36 13.40
N THR A 20 49.33 -0.90 13.45
CA THR A 20 49.73 0.49 13.17
C THR A 20 49.36 0.97 11.77
N GLU A 21 49.28 0.07 10.79
CA GLU A 21 48.90 0.37 9.40
C GLU A 21 47.70 -0.45 8.89
N GLN A 22 47.00 -1.17 9.79
CA GLN A 22 45.90 -2.06 9.40
C GLN A 22 44.59 -1.59 10.02
N THR A 23 43.89 -0.72 9.29
CA THR A 23 42.52 -0.31 9.61
C THR A 23 41.53 -0.97 8.66
N GLU A 24 40.51 -1.64 9.19
CA GLU A 24 39.52 -2.36 8.39
C GLU A 24 38.11 -1.85 8.69
N LEU A 25 37.39 -1.35 7.67
CA LEU A 25 35.99 -0.91 7.82
C LEU A 25 35.07 -2.10 8.18
N VAL A 26 34.46 -2.09 9.36
CA VAL A 26 33.63 -3.18 9.90
C VAL A 26 32.18 -3.05 9.47
N TRP A 27 31.58 -1.88 9.70
CA TRP A 27 30.18 -1.59 9.36
C TRP A 27 29.96 -0.08 9.24
N ILE A 28 28.86 0.29 8.59
CA ILE A 28 28.35 1.66 8.53
C ILE A 28 26.93 1.70 9.10
N VAL A 29 26.58 2.79 9.78
CA VAL A 29 25.22 3.12 10.21
C VAL A 29 24.79 4.42 9.54
N GLY A 30 23.66 4.40 8.83
CA GLY A 30 23.08 5.56 8.15
C GLY A 30 23.57 5.74 6.72
N ASP A 31 23.83 6.98 6.30
CA ASP A 31 24.14 7.36 4.91
C ASP A 31 25.56 6.96 4.50
N ALA A 32 25.68 5.80 3.85
CA ALA A 32 26.96 5.26 3.36
C ALA A 32 27.61 6.09 2.24
N ARG A 33 26.85 6.99 1.58
CA ARG A 33 27.37 7.85 0.49
C ARG A 33 28.34 8.90 1.00
N ARG A 34 28.34 9.17 2.31
CA ARG A 34 29.29 10.10 2.97
C ARG A 34 30.71 9.56 3.06
N PHE A 35 30.93 8.29 2.72
CA PHE A 35 32.21 7.62 2.87
C PHE A 35 32.73 7.09 1.54
N ASN A 36 34.04 7.23 1.28
CA ASN A 36 34.73 6.54 0.18
C ASN A 36 34.85 5.03 0.47
N ALA A 37 35.39 4.21 -0.44
CA ALA A 37 35.44 2.74 -0.32
C ALA A 37 36.04 2.17 0.99
N VAL A 38 36.91 2.92 1.68
CA VAL A 38 37.57 2.51 2.94
C VAL A 38 36.94 3.14 4.19
N GLY A 39 35.87 3.92 4.05
CA GLY A 39 35.19 4.55 5.18
C GLY A 39 35.74 5.93 5.54
N GLY A 40 36.60 6.51 4.69
CA GLY A 40 37.08 7.88 4.85
C GLY A 40 36.04 8.89 4.38
N THR A 41 35.93 10.01 5.09
CA THR A 41 35.11 11.16 4.71
C THR A 41 35.97 12.21 3.99
N PRO A 42 35.49 12.87 2.92
CA PRO A 42 36.20 14.00 2.36
C PRO A 42 36.33 15.11 3.43
N THR A 43 37.55 15.58 3.69
CA THR A 43 37.82 16.63 4.69
C THR A 43 37.63 18.04 4.13
N ASN A 44 37.69 18.20 2.80
CA ASN A 44 37.36 19.44 2.08
C ASN A 44 36.67 19.10 0.75
N THR A 45 35.48 19.67 0.53
CA THR A 45 34.78 19.64 -0.77
C THR A 45 34.13 21.00 -0.99
N THR A 46 34.61 21.75 -1.97
CA THR A 46 33.90 22.90 -2.56
C THR A 46 33.31 22.46 -3.88
N SER A 47 32.03 22.08 -3.87
CA SER A 47 31.24 21.93 -5.09
C SER A 47 29.98 22.76 -4.95
N ARG A 48 29.87 23.82 -5.75
CA ARG A 48 28.61 24.53 -5.93
C ARG A 48 27.76 23.67 -6.86
N ASP A 49 26.65 23.13 -6.35
CA ASP A 49 25.69 22.37 -7.15
C ASP A 49 24.90 23.34 -8.04
N VAL A 50 25.50 23.72 -9.18
CA VAL A 50 24.92 24.68 -10.13
C VAL A 50 23.79 24.04 -10.94
N LEU A 51 23.85 22.73 -11.17
CA LEU A 51 22.89 22.00 -12.01
C LEU A 51 21.67 21.48 -11.23
N ARG A 52 21.78 21.26 -9.90
CA ARG A 52 20.74 20.56 -9.11
C ARG A 52 20.26 19.27 -9.79
N SER A 53 21.15 18.56 -10.48
CA SER A 53 20.79 17.34 -11.22
C SER A 53 20.33 16.19 -10.31
N GLN A 54 20.58 16.29 -8.99
CA GLN A 54 19.99 15.38 -7.99
C GLN A 54 18.55 15.75 -7.58
N ASP A 55 18.08 16.95 -7.93
CA ASP A 55 16.68 17.37 -7.79
C ASP A 55 15.86 17.04 -9.05
N GLU A 56 16.52 16.81 -10.20
CA GLU A 56 15.89 16.26 -11.41
C GLU A 56 15.48 14.81 -11.15
N HIS A 57 14.20 14.61 -10.87
CA HIS A 57 13.66 13.31 -10.57
C HIS A 57 13.38 12.54 -11.88
N PRO A 58 13.81 11.27 -12.05
CA PRO A 58 13.51 10.49 -13.26
C PRO A 58 12.03 10.08 -13.36
N TRP A 59 11.17 10.60 -12.50
CA TRP A 59 9.75 10.29 -12.50
C TRP A 59 9.04 11.25 -13.43
N ILE A 60 9.04 10.87 -14.71
CA ILE A 60 8.43 11.62 -15.82
C ILE A 60 7.02 12.08 -15.42
N HIS A 61 6.16 11.17 -14.98
CA HIS A 61 4.76 11.46 -14.61
C HIS A 61 4.51 11.77 -13.12
N GLY A 62 5.57 12.06 -12.34
CA GLY A 62 5.46 12.19 -10.89
C GLY A 62 4.48 13.29 -10.44
N GLU A 63 4.45 14.42 -11.17
CA GLU A 63 3.54 15.53 -10.90
C GLU A 63 2.09 15.17 -11.25
N ALA A 64 1.85 14.57 -12.41
CA ALA A 64 0.53 14.13 -12.84
C ALA A 64 -0.07 13.09 -11.87
N ILE A 65 0.71 12.07 -11.46
CA ILE A 65 0.30 11.05 -10.47
C ILE A 65 -0.15 11.72 -9.16
N LYS A 66 0.62 12.69 -8.67
CA LYS A 66 0.30 13.45 -7.46
C LYS A 66 -1.01 14.24 -7.64
N LEU A 67 -1.18 14.94 -8.76
CA LEU A 67 -2.37 15.77 -9.00
C LEU A 67 -3.64 14.91 -9.13
N LEU A 68 -3.57 13.80 -9.86
CA LEU A 68 -4.67 12.83 -9.97
C LEU A 68 -5.07 12.27 -8.60
N ALA A 69 -4.10 11.85 -7.78
CA ALA A 69 -4.37 11.34 -6.42
C ALA A 69 -5.00 12.40 -5.51
N VAL A 70 -4.52 13.65 -5.60
CA VAL A 70 -5.03 14.76 -4.77
C VAL A 70 -6.44 15.18 -5.21
N MET A 71 -6.72 15.23 -6.51
CA MET A 71 -8.06 15.54 -7.00
C MET A 71 -9.04 14.41 -6.67
N ALA A 72 -8.65 13.15 -6.88
CA ALA A 72 -9.46 12.00 -6.46
C ALA A 72 -9.74 12.02 -4.95
N ALA A 73 -8.77 12.37 -4.10
CA ALA A 73 -8.97 12.53 -2.66
C ALA A 73 -10.04 13.58 -2.30
N LEU A 74 -10.14 14.67 -3.08
CA LEU A 74 -11.17 15.68 -2.86
C LEU A 74 -12.57 15.18 -3.20
N PHE A 75 -12.70 14.15 -4.06
CA PHE A 75 -14.00 13.60 -4.49
C PHE A 75 -14.33 12.21 -3.91
N HIS A 76 -13.36 11.47 -3.36
CA HIS A 76 -13.51 10.02 -3.10
C HIS A 76 -14.71 9.64 -2.21
N ASP A 77 -15.04 10.51 -1.27
CA ASP A 77 -16.07 10.31 -0.26
C ASP A 77 -17.29 11.23 -0.42
N PHE A 78 -17.46 11.87 -1.57
CA PHE A 78 -18.65 12.69 -1.86
C PHE A 78 -19.97 11.96 -1.60
N GLY A 79 -20.04 10.66 -1.90
CA GLY A 79 -21.21 9.82 -1.65
C GLY A 79 -21.59 9.67 -0.18
N LYS A 80 -20.68 9.97 0.76
CA LYS A 80 -20.98 10.02 2.19
C LYS A 80 -21.93 11.16 2.54
N ALA A 81 -22.11 12.15 1.65
CA ALA A 81 -23.11 13.20 1.83
C ALA A 81 -24.56 12.72 1.70
N SER A 82 -24.78 11.49 1.19
CA SER A 82 -26.13 10.96 1.04
C SER A 82 -26.85 10.81 2.38
N ASP A 83 -28.16 11.06 2.37
CA ASP A 83 -29.03 10.90 3.55
C ASP A 83 -28.86 9.48 4.15
N ALA A 84 -28.80 8.45 3.30
CA ALA A 84 -28.60 7.06 3.73
C ALA A 84 -27.29 6.87 4.52
N PHE A 85 -26.17 7.46 4.07
CA PHE A 85 -24.89 7.34 4.77
C PHE A 85 -24.89 8.14 6.07
N GLN A 86 -25.49 9.33 6.08
CA GLN A 86 -25.59 10.18 7.26
C GLN A 86 -26.50 9.58 8.35
N GLU A 87 -27.61 8.94 7.96
CA GLU A 87 -28.46 8.14 8.86
C GLU A 87 -27.64 6.97 9.45
N LYS A 88 -26.89 6.25 8.61
CA LYS A 88 -26.05 5.12 9.02
C LYS A 88 -24.99 5.50 10.07
N LEU A 89 -24.34 6.66 9.93
CA LEU A 89 -23.33 7.10 10.92
C LEU A 89 -23.92 7.27 12.33
N ARG A 90 -25.23 7.55 12.44
CA ARG A 90 -25.93 7.74 13.71
C ARG A 90 -26.64 6.48 14.20
N ALA A 91 -26.66 5.42 13.39
CA ALA A 91 -27.31 4.17 13.72
C ALA A 91 -26.46 3.33 14.68
N SER A 92 -27.08 2.74 15.70
CA SER A 92 -26.39 1.89 16.68
C SER A 92 -25.97 0.52 16.13
N ARG A 93 -26.47 0.11 14.96
CA ARG A 93 -26.18 -1.18 14.33
C ARG A 93 -25.44 -0.98 13.01
N PRO A 94 -24.42 -1.81 12.70
CA PRO A 94 -23.78 -1.80 11.39
C PRO A 94 -24.77 -2.25 10.33
N VAL A 95 -25.09 -1.37 9.38
CA VAL A 95 -25.92 -1.67 8.21
C VAL A 95 -25.05 -1.53 6.97
N ALA A 96 -25.11 -2.53 6.08
CA ALA A 96 -24.42 -2.48 4.79
C ALA A 96 -25.13 -1.51 3.84
N ASP A 97 -24.36 -0.68 3.14
CA ASP A 97 -24.92 0.31 2.23
C ASP A 97 -25.61 -0.35 1.01
N PRO A 98 -26.82 0.11 0.63
CA PRO A 98 -27.48 -0.29 -0.62
C PRO A 98 -26.59 -0.05 -1.83
N TYR A 99 -26.08 1.18 -1.94
CA TYR A 99 -24.98 1.54 -2.83
C TYR A 99 -23.79 1.97 -1.99
N ARG A 100 -22.65 1.36 -2.28
CA ARG A 100 -21.35 1.73 -1.72
C ARG A 100 -21.08 3.21 -1.99
N HIS A 101 -20.59 3.94 -0.99
CA HIS A 101 -20.43 5.39 -1.10
C HIS A 101 -19.44 5.78 -2.21
N GLU A 102 -18.43 4.95 -2.50
CA GLU A 102 -17.51 5.14 -3.63
C GLU A 102 -18.20 5.16 -4.99
N TRP A 103 -19.26 4.37 -5.19
CA TRP A 103 -20.07 4.39 -6.41
C TRP A 103 -20.88 5.69 -6.49
N VAL A 104 -21.50 6.10 -5.37
CA VAL A 104 -22.24 7.37 -5.30
C VAL A 104 -21.32 8.57 -5.54
N SER A 105 -20.10 8.55 -4.99
CA SER A 105 -19.06 9.55 -5.26
C SER A 105 -18.72 9.64 -6.75
N LEU A 106 -18.50 8.51 -7.42
CA LEU A 106 -18.26 8.47 -8.87
C LEU A 106 -19.46 9.05 -9.64
N LYS A 107 -20.69 8.73 -9.25
CA LYS A 107 -21.90 9.25 -9.89
C LYS A 107 -22.03 10.77 -9.74
N LEU A 108 -21.74 11.31 -8.55
CA LEU A 108 -21.71 12.75 -8.30
C LEU A 108 -20.61 13.44 -9.14
N PHE A 109 -19.42 12.84 -9.20
CA PHE A 109 -18.32 13.36 -10.02
C PHE A 109 -18.66 13.32 -11.51
N GLN A 110 -19.14 12.18 -12.02
CA GLN A 110 -19.59 12.03 -13.41
C GLN A 110 -20.65 13.08 -13.74
N ALA A 111 -21.65 13.25 -12.89
CA ALA A 111 -22.71 14.23 -13.12
C ALA A 111 -22.18 15.67 -13.17
N PHE A 112 -21.16 15.98 -12.36
CA PHE A 112 -20.44 17.25 -12.43
C PHE A 112 -19.61 17.40 -13.71
N VAL A 113 -18.99 16.38 -14.27
CA VAL A 113 -18.17 16.54 -15.49
C VAL A 113 -18.93 16.27 -16.80
N ASN A 114 -20.14 15.72 -16.71
CA ASN A 114 -20.88 15.19 -17.87
C ASN A 114 -21.09 16.26 -18.96
N GLY A 115 -20.88 15.87 -20.22
CA GLY A 115 -21.08 16.74 -21.39
C GLY A 115 -20.02 17.82 -21.58
N ARG A 116 -18.94 17.81 -20.79
CA ARG A 116 -17.82 18.75 -20.88
C ARG A 116 -16.52 17.98 -21.13
N ASP A 117 -15.61 18.58 -21.90
CA ASP A 117 -14.24 18.07 -22.02
C ASP A 117 -13.44 18.36 -20.74
N ASP A 118 -12.25 17.78 -20.64
CA ASP A 118 -11.44 17.88 -19.41
C ASP A 118 -11.04 19.32 -19.08
N ARG A 119 -10.76 20.11 -20.11
CA ARG A 119 -10.38 21.51 -19.94
C ARG A 119 -11.55 22.32 -19.38
N THR A 120 -12.74 22.18 -19.93
CA THR A 120 -13.92 22.97 -19.58
C THR A 120 -14.34 22.75 -18.13
N TRP A 121 -14.45 21.50 -17.67
CA TRP A 121 -14.86 21.25 -16.28
C TRP A 121 -13.76 21.65 -15.27
N LEU A 122 -12.49 21.56 -15.66
CA LEU A 122 -11.37 22.04 -14.84
C LEU A 122 -11.34 23.56 -14.73
N GLU A 123 -11.58 24.29 -15.82
CA GLU A 123 -11.65 25.76 -15.82
C GLU A 123 -12.79 26.25 -14.92
N GLU A 124 -13.97 25.63 -15.01
CA GLU A 124 -15.10 25.91 -14.11
C GLU A 124 -14.79 25.57 -12.66
N LEU A 125 -14.11 24.45 -12.39
CA LEU A 125 -13.72 24.09 -11.03
C LEU A 125 -12.65 25.05 -10.46
N ALA A 126 -11.77 25.58 -11.32
CA ALA A 126 -10.71 26.52 -10.97
C ALA A 126 -11.23 27.94 -10.70
N ASP A 127 -12.35 28.32 -11.29
CA ASP A 127 -12.95 29.64 -11.12
C ASP A 127 -13.69 29.77 -9.77
N PRO A 128 -13.24 30.65 -8.85
CA PRO A 128 -13.92 30.86 -7.58
C PRO A 128 -15.31 31.50 -7.72
N ALA A 129 -15.61 32.15 -8.85
CA ALA A 129 -16.92 32.75 -9.12
C ALA A 129 -17.94 31.73 -9.65
N SER A 130 -17.48 30.56 -10.12
CA SER A 130 -18.34 29.55 -10.71
C SER A 130 -19.27 28.89 -9.69
N THR A 131 -20.53 28.73 -10.07
CA THR A 131 -21.54 28.05 -9.25
C THR A 131 -21.60 26.57 -9.60
N LEU A 132 -20.82 25.77 -8.89
CA LEU A 132 -20.81 24.31 -9.06
C LEU A 132 -22.16 23.72 -8.69
N SER A 133 -22.76 22.97 -9.61
CA SER A 133 -24.02 22.26 -9.40
C SER A 133 -24.01 20.90 -10.12
N ILE A 134 -24.97 20.04 -9.77
CA ILE A 134 -25.20 18.77 -10.43
C ILE A 134 -26.55 18.88 -11.16
N PRO A 135 -26.61 18.70 -12.49
CA PRO A 135 -27.87 18.76 -13.22
C PRO A 135 -28.83 17.65 -12.78
N ASP A 136 -30.12 17.96 -12.68
CA ASP A 136 -31.16 17.00 -12.29
C ASP A 136 -31.21 15.77 -13.22
N GLY A 137 -31.49 14.59 -12.67
CA GLY A 137 -31.66 13.35 -13.43
C GLY A 137 -30.37 12.65 -13.90
N THR A 138 -29.20 13.26 -13.72
CA THR A 138 -27.90 12.72 -14.19
C THR A 138 -27.39 11.51 -13.39
N LEU A 139 -27.89 11.31 -12.18
CA LEU A 139 -27.45 10.22 -11.29
C LEU A 139 -28.02 8.84 -11.68
N ALA A 140 -28.94 8.75 -12.64
CA ALA A 140 -29.58 7.50 -13.05
C ALA A 140 -28.80 6.68 -14.09
N THR A 141 -27.73 7.19 -14.69
CA THR A 141 -27.01 6.47 -15.77
C THR A 141 -26.27 5.21 -15.28
N THR A 142 -26.30 4.14 -16.08
CA THR A 142 -25.70 2.84 -15.75
C THR A 142 -24.17 2.80 -15.96
N HIS A 143 -23.66 3.48 -16.98
CA HIS A 143 -22.24 3.54 -17.33
C HIS A 143 -21.63 4.87 -16.90
N ALA A 144 -20.96 4.89 -15.76
CA ALA A 144 -20.43 6.10 -15.16
C ALA A 144 -19.16 6.66 -15.84
N PHE A 145 -18.48 5.88 -16.68
CA PHE A 145 -17.28 6.32 -17.39
C PHE A 145 -17.54 6.71 -18.85
N LYS A 146 -18.72 6.37 -19.39
CA LYS A 146 -19.05 6.66 -20.78
C LYS A 146 -19.20 8.16 -20.99
N GLY A 147 -18.45 8.70 -21.96
CA GLY A 147 -18.47 10.13 -22.30
C GLY A 147 -17.61 11.02 -21.40
N LEU A 148 -16.85 10.45 -20.46
CA LEU A 148 -15.88 11.21 -19.67
C LEU A 148 -14.57 11.40 -20.44
N GLY A 149 -13.95 12.58 -20.31
CA GLY A 149 -12.59 12.83 -20.78
C GLY A 149 -11.54 11.97 -20.05
N PRO A 150 -10.33 11.78 -20.59
CA PRO A 150 -9.33 10.91 -19.98
C PRO A 150 -8.91 11.27 -18.54
N ILE A 151 -8.80 12.56 -18.20
CA ILE A 151 -8.47 13.01 -16.84
C ILE A 151 -9.64 12.70 -15.90
N ALA A 152 -10.87 13.00 -16.32
CA ALA A 152 -12.07 12.62 -15.58
C ALA A 152 -12.19 11.10 -15.39
N GLN A 153 -11.88 10.28 -16.40
CA GLN A 153 -11.85 8.83 -16.26
C GLN A 153 -10.81 8.37 -15.23
N ALA A 154 -9.60 8.95 -15.25
CA ALA A 154 -8.55 8.66 -14.27
C ALA A 154 -8.99 8.98 -12.84
N ILE A 155 -9.52 10.19 -12.62
CA ILE A 155 -10.02 10.62 -11.31
C ILE A 155 -11.20 9.74 -10.87
N GLY A 156 -12.16 9.50 -11.75
CA GLY A 156 -13.32 8.66 -11.48
C GLY A 156 -12.93 7.22 -11.10
N TRP A 157 -11.93 6.64 -11.77
CA TRP A 157 -11.45 5.30 -11.44
C TRP A 157 -10.74 5.25 -10.09
N LEU A 158 -9.98 6.29 -9.74
CA LEU A 158 -9.36 6.43 -8.41
C LEU A 158 -10.42 6.57 -7.31
N VAL A 159 -11.44 7.41 -7.53
CA VAL A 159 -12.59 7.58 -6.65
C VAL A 159 -13.30 6.25 -6.44
N LEU A 160 -13.62 5.52 -7.51
CA LEU A 160 -14.33 4.26 -7.40
C LEU A 160 -13.50 3.18 -6.69
N SER A 161 -12.21 3.11 -6.99
CA SER A 161 -11.37 1.97 -6.61
C SER A 161 -10.67 2.12 -5.26
N HIS A 162 -10.88 3.22 -4.52
CA HIS A 162 -10.10 3.51 -3.30
C HIS A 162 -10.31 2.49 -2.17
N HIS A 163 -11.45 1.79 -2.10
CA HIS A 163 -11.65 0.70 -1.15
C HIS A 163 -11.34 -0.68 -1.74
N ARG A 164 -11.89 -0.98 -2.92
CA ARG A 164 -11.73 -2.26 -3.63
C ARG A 164 -11.65 -2.01 -5.12
N LEU A 165 -11.02 -2.92 -5.86
CA LEU A 165 -11.11 -2.86 -7.31
C LEU A 165 -12.54 -3.20 -7.76
N PRO A 166 -13.07 -2.53 -8.80
CA PRO A 166 -14.32 -2.96 -9.42
C PRO A 166 -14.10 -4.32 -10.08
N THR A 167 -14.89 -5.32 -9.71
CA THR A 167 -14.75 -6.69 -10.24
C THR A 167 -16.10 -7.27 -10.61
N ARG A 168 -16.09 -8.13 -11.63
CA ARG A 168 -17.25 -8.91 -12.05
C ARG A 168 -16.77 -10.29 -12.49
N GLU A 169 -17.32 -11.35 -11.90
CA GLU A 169 -16.86 -12.74 -12.12
C GLU A 169 -17.14 -13.23 -13.55
N ASP A 170 -18.24 -12.78 -14.15
CA ASP A 170 -18.68 -13.09 -15.50
C ASP A 170 -18.20 -12.08 -16.56
N ALA A 171 -17.21 -11.24 -16.24
CA ALA A 171 -16.71 -10.24 -17.19
C ALA A 171 -16.03 -10.90 -18.41
N SER A 172 -16.54 -10.58 -19.61
CA SER A 172 -15.94 -11.06 -20.86
C SER A 172 -14.59 -10.36 -21.15
N PHE A 173 -13.72 -11.02 -21.92
CA PHE A 173 -12.46 -10.40 -22.38
C PHE A 173 -12.71 -9.09 -23.14
N ALA A 174 -13.75 -9.03 -23.98
CA ALA A 174 -14.12 -7.81 -24.69
C ALA A 174 -14.44 -6.66 -23.72
N SER A 175 -15.19 -6.93 -22.65
CA SER A 175 -15.49 -5.93 -21.62
C SER A 175 -14.22 -5.45 -20.90
N LEU A 176 -13.28 -6.36 -20.62
CA LEU A 176 -12.00 -6.01 -19.97
C LEU A 176 -11.11 -5.13 -20.86
N SER A 177 -11.13 -5.33 -22.18
CA SER A 177 -10.39 -4.52 -23.15
C SER A 177 -10.89 -3.07 -23.26
N HIS A 178 -12.11 -2.79 -22.78
CA HIS A 178 -12.72 -1.46 -22.79
C HIS A 178 -12.79 -0.81 -21.40
N LEU A 179 -11.98 -1.24 -20.43
CA LEU A 179 -11.90 -0.58 -19.13
C LEU A 179 -11.31 0.85 -19.26
N PRO A 180 -11.79 1.82 -18.45
CA PRO A 180 -12.83 1.71 -17.43
C PRO A 180 -14.28 1.86 -17.96
N ILE A 181 -14.49 2.12 -19.25
CA ILE A 181 -15.80 2.43 -19.86
C ILE A 181 -16.84 1.32 -19.60
N ALA A 182 -16.42 0.05 -19.61
CA ALA A 182 -17.29 -1.10 -19.39
C ALA A 182 -17.80 -1.25 -17.93
N ILE A 183 -17.27 -0.48 -16.97
CA ILE A 183 -17.65 -0.60 -15.56
C ILE A 183 -19.10 -0.13 -15.36
N GLU A 184 -19.88 -1.00 -14.72
CA GLU A 184 -21.27 -0.76 -14.32
C GLU A 184 -21.40 -0.81 -12.80
N GLN A 185 -22.56 -0.41 -12.30
CA GLN A 185 -22.89 -0.45 -10.88
C GLN A 185 -22.66 -1.82 -10.22
N THR A 186 -22.96 -2.90 -10.94
CA THR A 186 -22.83 -4.29 -10.45
C THR A 186 -21.39 -4.66 -10.07
N TRP A 187 -20.40 -3.98 -10.63
CA TRP A 187 -18.98 -4.20 -10.34
C TRP A 187 -18.55 -3.60 -8.99
N SER A 188 -19.41 -2.79 -8.38
CA SER A 188 -19.14 -2.04 -7.15
C SER A 188 -19.79 -2.66 -5.91
N TYR A 189 -20.04 -3.98 -5.95
CA TYR A 189 -20.58 -4.78 -4.84
C TYR A 189 -21.84 -4.17 -4.18
N PRO A 190 -22.91 -3.85 -4.95
CA PRO A 190 -24.15 -3.38 -4.36
C PRO A 190 -24.75 -4.45 -3.45
N ARG A 191 -25.49 -4.04 -2.43
CA ARG A 191 -26.17 -4.98 -1.53
C ARG A 191 -27.28 -5.71 -2.31
N PRO A 192 -27.26 -7.07 -2.41
CA PRO A 192 -28.18 -7.80 -3.29
C PRO A 192 -29.67 -7.64 -2.93
N ASP A 193 -29.98 -7.55 -1.65
CA ASP A 193 -31.32 -7.47 -1.06
C ASP A 193 -31.80 -6.02 -0.83
N ALA A 194 -31.07 -5.01 -1.34
CA ALA A 194 -31.48 -3.62 -1.23
C ALA A 194 -32.72 -3.31 -2.09
N THR A 195 -33.76 -2.78 -1.44
CA THR A 195 -34.97 -2.29 -2.10
C THR A 195 -34.69 -1.02 -2.90
N ASP A 196 -35.54 -0.73 -3.89
CA ASP A 196 -35.40 0.50 -4.69
C ASP A 196 -35.55 1.77 -3.84
N ALA A 197 -36.34 1.72 -2.77
CA ALA A 197 -36.48 2.83 -1.84
C ALA A 197 -35.15 3.14 -1.12
N GLU A 198 -34.44 2.11 -0.67
CA GLU A 198 -33.14 2.26 -0.02
C GLU A 198 -32.06 2.73 -1.00
N LYS A 199 -32.08 2.23 -2.24
CA LYS A 199 -31.21 2.70 -3.33
C LYS A 199 -31.46 4.17 -3.66
N ARG A 200 -32.73 4.59 -3.74
CA ARG A 200 -33.10 6.01 -3.96
C ARG A 200 -32.57 6.91 -2.85
N LYS A 201 -32.65 6.51 -1.58
CA LYS A 201 -32.09 7.28 -0.45
C LYS A 201 -30.58 7.53 -0.56
N CYS A 202 -29.83 6.64 -1.23
CA CYS A 202 -28.39 6.85 -1.48
C CYS A 202 -28.11 7.98 -2.48
N LEU A 203 -29.13 8.47 -3.18
CA LEU A 203 -29.05 9.53 -4.19
C LEU A 203 -29.78 10.81 -3.75
N VAL A 204 -30.12 10.93 -2.46
CA VAL A 204 -30.72 12.13 -1.87
C VAL A 204 -29.71 12.81 -0.97
N PHE A 205 -29.61 14.14 -1.08
CA PHE A 205 -28.60 14.97 -0.41
C PHE A 205 -29.24 16.21 0.22
N ARG A 206 -30.09 16.05 1.24
CA ARG A 206 -30.89 17.16 1.81
C ARG A 206 -30.04 18.29 2.41
N HIS A 207 -28.87 17.94 2.90
CA HIS A 207 -27.91 18.88 3.47
C HIS A 207 -26.87 19.36 2.44
N GLY A 208 -27.12 19.11 1.15
CA GLY A 208 -26.22 19.42 0.06
C GLY A 208 -25.04 18.45 -0.05
N ILE A 209 -24.06 18.85 -0.87
CA ILE A 209 -22.82 18.12 -1.14
C ILE A 209 -21.62 19.04 -0.86
N PRO A 210 -20.37 18.53 -0.86
CA PRO A 210 -19.18 19.33 -0.53
C PRO A 210 -18.93 20.57 -1.40
N PHE A 211 -19.64 20.74 -2.52
CA PHE A 211 -19.64 21.99 -3.27
C PHE A 211 -20.06 23.22 -2.45
N GLY A 212 -20.82 23.06 -1.37
CA GLY A 212 -21.16 24.18 -0.48
C GLY A 212 -20.04 24.60 0.48
N SER A 213 -18.97 23.81 0.62
CA SER A 213 -17.85 24.12 1.53
C SER A 213 -16.87 25.09 0.86
N VAL A 214 -16.60 26.23 1.52
CA VAL A 214 -15.67 27.26 1.03
C VAL A 214 -14.25 26.70 1.00
N GLU A 215 -13.85 26.00 2.06
CA GLU A 215 -12.52 25.43 2.16
C GLU A 215 -12.27 24.29 1.17
N TRP A 216 -13.27 23.43 0.95
CA TRP A 216 -13.19 22.41 -0.09
C TRP A 216 -13.07 23.06 -1.48
N ARG A 217 -13.93 24.04 -1.81
CA ARG A 217 -13.91 24.75 -3.10
C ARG A 217 -12.55 25.39 -3.36
N ARG A 218 -12.00 26.12 -2.38
CA ARG A 218 -10.68 26.74 -2.48
C ARG A 218 -9.60 25.71 -2.81
N ARG A 219 -9.65 24.54 -2.17
CA ARG A 219 -8.65 23.49 -2.39
C ARG A 219 -8.82 22.82 -3.75
N ALA A 220 -10.06 22.54 -4.17
CA ALA A 220 -10.38 21.96 -5.46
C ALA A 220 -9.97 22.89 -6.61
N ALA A 221 -10.31 24.19 -6.52
CA ALA A 221 -9.94 25.19 -7.51
C ALA A 221 -8.44 25.28 -7.73
N LYS A 222 -7.65 25.28 -6.63
CA LYS A 222 -6.19 25.26 -6.73
C LYS A 222 -5.67 24.02 -7.44
N VAL A 223 -6.22 22.85 -7.15
CA VAL A 223 -5.77 21.59 -7.78
C VAL A 223 -6.21 21.52 -9.24
N ALA A 224 -7.39 22.05 -9.57
CA ALA A 224 -7.87 22.17 -10.94
C ALA A 224 -6.94 23.07 -11.78
N TRP A 225 -6.52 24.21 -11.23
CA TRP A 225 -5.52 25.08 -11.86
C TRP A 225 -4.17 24.36 -12.07
N GLU A 226 -3.70 23.60 -11.06
CA GLU A 226 -2.48 22.80 -11.20
C GLU A 226 -2.62 21.68 -12.26
N LEU A 227 -3.81 21.06 -12.40
CA LEU A 227 -4.11 20.08 -13.45
C LEU A 227 -4.11 20.69 -14.85
N LEU A 228 -4.72 21.88 -15.02
CA LEU A 228 -4.70 22.63 -16.28
C LEU A 228 -3.28 22.99 -16.72
N ALA A 229 -2.40 23.27 -15.76
CA ALA A 229 -1.01 23.64 -16.02
C ALA A 229 -0.05 22.44 -16.19
N CYS A 230 -0.53 21.19 -16.11
CA CYS A 230 0.32 20.00 -16.14
C CYS A 230 0.43 19.41 -17.56
N PRO A 231 1.57 19.56 -18.27
CA PRO A 231 1.67 19.19 -19.69
C PRO A 231 1.42 17.70 -19.95
N ASP A 232 1.89 16.83 -19.05
CA ASP A 232 1.73 15.38 -19.10
C ASP A 232 0.26 14.91 -19.20
N LEU A 233 -0.69 15.76 -18.83
CA LEU A 233 -2.12 15.43 -18.86
C LEU A 233 -2.85 15.93 -20.12
N HIS A 234 -2.21 16.80 -20.90
CA HIS A 234 -2.82 17.46 -22.07
C HIS A 234 -2.04 17.24 -23.37
N THR A 235 -0.99 16.41 -23.34
CA THR A 235 -0.24 16.07 -24.56
C THR A 235 -0.94 14.97 -25.35
N ASP A 236 -1.05 15.16 -26.66
CA ASP A 236 -1.54 14.16 -27.61
C ASP A 236 -0.45 13.13 -28.01
N ASP A 237 0.82 13.40 -27.66
CA ASP A 237 1.96 12.58 -28.07
C ASP A 237 2.08 11.25 -27.29
N SER A 238 1.29 11.07 -26.24
CA SER A 238 1.35 9.90 -25.35
C SER A 238 -0.05 9.37 -25.03
N PRO A 239 -0.20 8.04 -24.85
CA PRO A 239 -1.46 7.47 -24.39
C PRO A 239 -1.90 8.12 -23.08
N PRO A 240 -3.21 8.35 -22.88
CA PRO A 240 -3.68 8.94 -21.64
C PRO A 240 -3.30 8.12 -20.40
N LEU A 241 -2.95 8.79 -19.30
CA LEU A 241 -2.46 8.14 -18.07
C LEU A 241 -3.43 7.14 -17.46
N ILE A 242 -4.74 7.21 -17.75
CA ILE A 242 -5.71 6.19 -17.34
C ILE A 242 -5.31 4.78 -17.83
N HIS A 243 -4.58 4.68 -18.94
CA HIS A 243 -4.09 3.41 -19.50
C HIS A 243 -2.68 3.03 -19.02
N ASP A 244 -2.01 3.88 -18.24
CA ASP A 244 -0.73 3.55 -17.61
C ASP A 244 -0.95 2.89 -16.23
N PRO A 245 -0.71 1.57 -16.10
CA PRO A 245 -0.93 0.86 -14.85
C PRO A 245 0.02 1.33 -13.73
N TYR A 246 1.22 1.81 -14.05
CA TYR A 246 2.16 2.33 -13.06
C TYR A 246 1.65 3.65 -12.47
N ALA A 247 1.26 4.59 -13.34
CA ALA A 247 0.72 5.88 -12.90
C ALA A 247 -0.54 5.70 -12.04
N MET A 248 -1.50 4.90 -12.53
CA MET A 248 -2.76 4.66 -11.83
C MET A 248 -2.57 3.89 -10.52
N ALA A 249 -1.67 2.90 -10.46
CA ALA A 249 -1.38 2.17 -9.23
C ALA A 249 -0.75 3.06 -8.15
N LEU A 250 0.16 3.96 -8.52
CA LEU A 250 0.81 4.87 -7.56
C LEU A 250 -0.10 6.01 -7.10
N ALA A 251 -0.96 6.52 -7.99
CA ALA A 251 -1.98 7.48 -7.61
C ALA A 251 -2.98 6.84 -6.62
N ARG A 252 -3.43 5.61 -6.92
CA ARG A 252 -4.31 4.83 -6.04
C ARG A 252 -3.65 4.51 -4.70
N LEU A 253 -2.38 4.09 -4.69
CA LEU A 253 -1.61 3.87 -3.45
C LEU A 253 -1.57 5.15 -2.60
N SER A 254 -1.28 6.29 -3.22
CA SER A 254 -1.19 7.58 -2.54
C SER A 254 -2.53 7.96 -1.89
N LEU A 255 -3.64 7.76 -2.61
CA LEU A 255 -4.99 7.98 -2.11
C LEU A 255 -5.33 7.06 -0.92
N ILE A 256 -5.12 5.75 -1.07
CA ILE A 256 -5.48 4.76 -0.04
C ILE A 256 -4.68 4.95 1.25
N VAL A 257 -3.37 5.19 1.13
CA VAL A 257 -2.52 5.43 2.30
C VAL A 257 -2.94 6.72 3.01
N ALA A 258 -3.29 7.76 2.24
CA ALA A 258 -3.74 9.04 2.80
C ALA A 258 -5.10 8.92 3.50
N ASP A 259 -6.08 8.26 2.88
CA ASP A 259 -7.40 8.01 3.48
C ASP A 259 -7.26 7.21 4.77
N HIS A 260 -6.57 6.06 4.71
CA HIS A 260 -6.35 5.23 5.89
C HIS A 260 -5.66 5.99 7.03
N HIS A 261 -4.60 6.74 6.72
CA HIS A 261 -3.89 7.52 7.72
C HIS A 261 -4.77 8.63 8.31
N TYR A 262 -5.41 9.46 7.48
CA TYR A 262 -6.20 10.59 7.96
C TYR A 262 -7.46 10.15 8.72
N SER A 263 -8.11 9.07 8.27
CA SER A 263 -9.21 8.41 8.97
C SER A 263 -8.85 8.00 10.41
N SER A 264 -7.58 7.66 10.67
CA SER A 264 -7.10 7.28 12.01
C SER A 264 -6.85 8.46 12.96
N LEU A 265 -6.70 9.68 12.43
CA LEU A 265 -6.41 10.88 13.21
C LEU A 265 -7.67 11.41 13.91
N PRO A 266 -7.52 12.24 14.97
CA PRO A 266 -8.64 13.02 15.51
C PRO A 266 -9.14 14.05 14.50
N SER A 267 -10.28 14.68 14.80
CA SER A 267 -10.72 15.86 14.05
C SER A 267 -9.72 17.00 14.21
N HIS A 268 -9.52 17.78 13.15
CA HIS A 268 -8.53 18.83 13.07
C HIS A 268 -9.14 20.13 12.53
N PRO A 269 -9.22 21.22 13.32
CA PRO A 269 -9.97 22.44 12.98
C PRO A 269 -9.37 23.25 11.82
N LYS A 270 -8.12 22.96 11.43
CA LYS A 270 -7.46 23.57 10.25
C LYS A 270 -8.11 23.19 8.92
N TYR A 271 -8.81 22.06 8.85
CA TYR A 271 -9.37 21.54 7.61
C TYR A 271 -10.89 21.67 7.61
N GLY A 272 -11.46 22.06 6.47
CA GLY A 272 -12.91 22.24 6.30
C GLY A 272 -13.47 23.50 6.98
N ASP A 273 -14.72 23.78 6.71
CA ASP A 273 -15.49 24.85 7.32
C ASP A 273 -15.89 24.44 8.74
N ARG A 274 -15.98 25.39 9.67
CA ARG A 274 -16.23 25.09 11.10
C ARG A 274 -17.60 24.44 11.33
N ASP A 275 -18.62 24.94 10.63
CA ASP A 275 -20.02 24.57 10.85
C ASP A 275 -20.56 23.62 9.77
N TYR A 276 -19.67 22.88 9.08
CA TYR A 276 -20.08 21.96 8.04
C TYR A 276 -20.96 20.82 8.61
N PRO A 277 -22.18 20.58 8.08
CA PRO A 277 -23.19 19.78 8.76
C PRO A 277 -23.00 18.25 8.64
N LEU A 278 -22.18 17.80 7.69
CA LEU A 278 -22.04 16.39 7.34
C LEU A 278 -20.75 15.81 7.95
N PHE A 279 -20.78 14.52 8.28
CA PHE A 279 -19.63 13.80 8.84
C PHE A 279 -19.14 12.68 7.91
N ALA A 280 -17.84 12.38 7.95
CA ALA A 280 -17.24 11.29 7.18
C ALA A 280 -17.14 9.97 7.95
N ASN A 281 -16.97 10.03 9.27
CA ASN A 281 -16.72 8.86 10.11
C ASN A 281 -17.11 9.09 11.58
N THR A 282 -17.06 8.00 12.34
CA THR A 282 -17.26 7.97 13.79
C THR A 282 -15.98 7.55 14.51
N ASP A 283 -15.91 7.87 15.80
CA ASP A 283 -14.90 7.33 16.70
C ASP A 283 -15.27 5.89 17.08
N LEU A 284 -14.30 4.97 16.98
CA LEU A 284 -14.55 3.54 17.23
C LEU A 284 -14.81 3.22 18.71
N ALA A 285 -14.30 4.03 19.64
CA ALA A 285 -14.46 3.82 21.07
C ALA A 285 -15.78 4.40 21.57
N THR A 286 -16.19 5.57 21.09
CA THR A 286 -17.41 6.25 21.56
C THR A 286 -18.62 6.06 20.65
N GLY A 287 -18.41 5.69 19.38
CA GLY A 287 -19.45 5.63 18.36
C GLY A 287 -19.94 6.99 17.88
N GLN A 288 -19.39 8.10 18.41
CA GLN A 288 -19.82 9.46 18.06
C GLN A 288 -19.19 9.93 16.75
N CYS A 289 -19.88 10.81 16.03
CA CYS A 289 -19.35 11.46 14.83
C CYS A 289 -18.03 12.19 15.16
N LYS A 290 -16.99 11.93 14.36
CA LYS A 290 -15.62 12.41 14.63
C LYS A 290 -15.19 13.50 13.66
N GLN A 291 -15.02 13.18 12.38
CA GLN A 291 -14.53 14.14 11.37
C GLN A 291 -15.67 14.64 10.48
N ARG A 292 -15.74 15.96 10.26
CA ARG A 292 -16.63 16.56 9.25
C ARG A 292 -16.24 16.07 7.86
N LEU A 293 -17.20 16.01 6.94
CA LEU A 293 -16.98 15.42 5.62
C LEU A 293 -16.00 16.26 4.78
N ASP A 294 -16.18 17.57 4.73
CA ASP A 294 -15.27 18.47 4.02
C ASP A 294 -13.86 18.49 4.65
N GLU A 295 -13.77 18.51 5.98
CA GLU A 295 -12.52 18.36 6.74
C GLU A 295 -11.78 17.09 6.31
N HIS A 296 -12.50 15.96 6.24
CA HIS A 296 -11.94 14.68 5.84
C HIS A 296 -11.40 14.73 4.41
N LEU A 297 -12.19 15.21 3.45
CA LEU A 297 -11.77 15.32 2.04
C LEU A 297 -10.53 16.19 1.87
N VAL A 298 -10.50 17.38 2.49
CA VAL A 298 -9.35 18.30 2.42
C VAL A 298 -8.12 17.71 3.14
N GLY A 299 -8.34 17.04 4.26
CA GLY A 299 -7.33 16.34 5.04
C GLY A 299 -6.65 15.22 4.25
N VAL A 300 -7.44 14.33 3.64
CA VAL A 300 -6.96 13.25 2.76
C VAL A 300 -6.22 13.83 1.57
N ALA A 301 -6.75 14.87 0.90
CA ALA A 301 -6.08 15.53 -0.22
C ALA A 301 -4.71 16.13 0.18
N SER A 302 -4.62 16.71 1.38
CA SER A 302 -3.35 17.20 1.93
C SER A 302 -2.35 16.07 2.16
N HIS A 303 -2.80 14.91 2.66
CA HIS A 303 -1.93 13.77 2.93
C HIS A 303 -1.56 13.00 1.67
N ALA A 304 -2.46 12.87 0.69
CA ALA A 304 -2.18 12.28 -0.62
C ALA A 304 -1.02 13.02 -1.30
N ARG A 305 -1.03 14.37 -1.27
CA ARG A 305 0.09 15.19 -1.76
C ARG A 305 1.41 14.87 -1.07
N ARG A 306 1.41 14.66 0.25
CA ARG A 306 2.61 14.32 1.03
C ARG A 306 3.11 12.93 0.70
N VAL A 307 2.22 11.95 0.61
CA VAL A 307 2.54 10.57 0.26
C VAL A 307 3.16 10.51 -1.14
N SER A 308 2.53 11.11 -2.15
CA SER A 308 3.07 11.09 -3.52
C SER A 308 4.44 11.75 -3.61
N ARG A 309 4.69 12.84 -2.88
CA ARG A 309 6.04 13.46 -2.81
C ARG A 309 7.05 12.58 -2.08
N ALA A 310 6.63 11.86 -1.04
CA ALA A 310 7.49 10.93 -0.34
C ALA A 310 7.91 9.75 -1.22
N LEU A 311 7.01 9.26 -2.10
CA LEU A 311 7.30 8.18 -3.06
C LEU A 311 8.52 8.49 -3.93
N LEU A 312 8.66 9.74 -4.38
CA LEU A 312 9.81 10.20 -5.16
C LEU A 312 11.13 9.91 -4.41
N HIS A 313 11.16 10.18 -3.11
CA HIS A 313 12.40 10.08 -2.34
C HIS A 313 12.64 8.73 -1.67
N LEU A 314 11.76 7.74 -1.81
CA LEU A 314 11.87 6.46 -1.08
C LEU A 314 13.16 5.70 -1.38
N ASP A 315 13.62 5.72 -2.62
CA ASP A 315 14.87 5.06 -3.01
C ASP A 315 16.06 5.62 -2.20
N ARG A 316 16.12 6.95 -2.04
CA ARG A 316 17.17 7.63 -1.28
C ARG A 316 16.99 7.47 0.23
N ASP A 317 15.77 7.55 0.71
CA ASP A 317 15.49 7.78 2.13
C ASP A 317 15.34 6.47 2.93
N LEU A 318 15.09 5.34 2.27
CA LEU A 318 14.91 4.06 2.94
C LEU A 318 16.26 3.41 3.33
N PRO A 319 16.36 2.73 4.49
CA PRO A 319 17.59 2.07 4.94
C PRO A 319 18.09 1.01 3.96
N ARG A 320 19.42 0.87 3.84
CA ARG A 320 20.06 -0.09 2.92
C ARG A 320 21.12 -0.91 3.64
N ILE A 321 21.32 -2.15 3.20
CA ILE A 321 22.45 -2.96 3.63
C ILE A 321 23.65 -2.59 2.73
N ALA A 322 24.55 -1.75 3.25
CA ALA A 322 25.74 -1.33 2.53
C ALA A 322 27.00 -1.98 3.11
N ARG A 323 27.96 -2.27 2.22
CA ARG A 323 29.33 -2.73 2.54
C ARG A 323 29.40 -3.93 3.49
N HIS A 324 28.44 -4.83 3.35
CA HIS A 324 28.29 -5.95 4.25
C HIS A 324 29.28 -7.08 3.89
N ARG A 325 30.24 -7.35 4.78
CA ARG A 325 31.36 -8.29 4.56
C ARG A 325 30.88 -9.70 4.22
N GLY A 326 29.79 -10.16 4.83
CA GLY A 326 29.26 -11.52 4.62
C GLY A 326 28.89 -11.81 3.16
N PHE A 327 28.45 -10.81 2.39
CA PHE A 327 28.11 -11.01 0.98
C PHE A 327 29.32 -11.00 0.05
N LYS A 328 30.43 -10.36 0.47
CA LYS A 328 31.67 -10.26 -0.33
C LYS A 328 32.67 -11.37 -0.03
N ARG A 329 32.52 -12.06 1.10
CA ARG A 329 33.45 -13.11 1.54
C ARG A 329 33.47 -14.27 0.54
N ARG A 330 34.66 -14.56 0.01
CA ARG A 330 34.89 -15.72 -0.88
C ARG A 330 34.78 -17.03 -0.11
N SER A 331 34.26 -18.07 -0.77
CA SER A 331 34.13 -19.39 -0.16
C SER A 331 35.49 -20.07 -0.04
N ARG A 332 35.79 -20.61 1.14
CA ARG A 332 36.96 -21.50 1.36
C ARG A 332 36.67 -22.93 0.91
N ASP A 333 35.39 -23.33 0.93
CA ASP A 333 34.94 -24.67 0.54
C ASP A 333 34.68 -24.71 -0.98
N ALA A 334 35.31 -25.68 -1.65
CA ALA A 334 35.18 -25.90 -3.10
C ALA A 334 33.72 -26.09 -3.55
N ARG A 335 32.88 -26.74 -2.72
CA ARG A 335 31.46 -27.02 -3.02
C ARG A 335 30.64 -25.75 -3.22
N PHE A 336 31.05 -24.64 -2.63
CA PHE A 336 30.34 -23.36 -2.70
C PHE A 336 31.04 -22.31 -3.58
N ARG A 337 32.14 -22.66 -4.28
CA ARG A 337 32.85 -21.73 -5.20
C ARG A 337 31.98 -21.25 -6.36
N TRP A 338 30.91 -21.97 -6.70
CA TRP A 338 29.95 -21.49 -7.70
C TRP A 338 29.25 -20.19 -7.27
N GLN A 339 29.08 -19.97 -5.95
CA GLN A 339 28.48 -18.74 -5.41
C GLN A 339 29.37 -17.52 -5.66
N ASP A 340 30.69 -17.73 -5.64
CA ASP A 340 31.68 -16.72 -5.97
C ASP A 340 31.60 -16.33 -7.46
N LYS A 341 31.51 -17.32 -8.35
CA LYS A 341 31.30 -17.07 -9.79
C LYS A 341 29.99 -16.33 -10.06
N ALA A 342 28.91 -16.73 -9.38
CA ALA A 342 27.61 -16.08 -9.50
C ALA A 342 27.65 -14.62 -8.99
N PHE A 343 28.37 -14.36 -7.91
CA PHE A 343 28.57 -13.01 -7.38
C PHE A 343 29.37 -12.12 -8.36
N ASP A 344 30.44 -12.65 -8.94
CA ASP A 344 31.28 -11.91 -9.89
C ASP A 344 30.50 -11.57 -11.16
N LEU A 345 29.72 -12.52 -11.68
CA LEU A 345 28.83 -12.29 -12.82
C LEU A 345 27.74 -11.27 -12.49
N ALA A 346 27.10 -11.36 -11.33
CA ALA A 346 26.11 -10.37 -10.92
C ALA A 346 26.73 -8.96 -10.82
N SER A 347 27.97 -8.88 -10.30
CA SER A 347 28.70 -7.61 -10.18
C SER A 347 29.06 -7.01 -11.53
N SER A 348 29.44 -7.82 -12.53
CA SER A 348 29.71 -7.32 -13.89
C SER A 348 28.45 -6.85 -14.61
N LEU A 349 27.27 -7.36 -14.23
CA LEU A 349 25.97 -6.98 -14.78
C LEU A 349 25.32 -5.78 -14.08
N ALA A 350 25.86 -5.29 -12.97
CA ALA A 350 25.22 -4.28 -12.13
C ALA A 350 24.81 -3.00 -12.90
N SER A 351 25.70 -2.47 -13.74
CA SER A 351 25.41 -1.25 -14.53
C SER A 351 24.28 -1.48 -15.55
N ALA A 352 24.35 -2.58 -16.30
CA ALA A 352 23.32 -2.95 -17.28
C ALA A 352 21.96 -3.23 -16.60
N SER A 353 21.98 -3.93 -15.47
CA SER A 353 20.80 -4.22 -14.65
C SER A 353 20.11 -2.96 -14.15
N ARG A 354 20.86 -1.92 -13.80
CA ARG A 354 20.30 -0.64 -13.33
C ARG A 354 19.51 0.08 -14.44
N ALA A 355 19.98 -0.02 -15.68
CA ALA A 355 19.34 0.64 -16.81
C ALA A 355 18.19 -0.17 -17.45
N ARG A 356 18.24 -1.51 -17.37
CA ARG A 356 17.36 -2.39 -18.17
C ARG A 356 16.55 -3.40 -17.34
N GLY A 357 16.70 -3.38 -16.01
CA GLY A 357 16.15 -4.41 -15.14
C GLY A 357 16.98 -5.71 -15.15
N PHE A 358 16.58 -6.67 -14.31
CA PHE A 358 17.24 -7.97 -14.20
C PHE A 358 16.23 -9.08 -13.99
N PHE A 359 16.39 -10.15 -14.76
CA PHE A 359 15.71 -11.41 -14.55
C PHE A 359 16.75 -12.53 -14.50
N GLY A 360 16.77 -13.29 -13.42
CA GLY A 360 17.76 -14.34 -13.20
C GLY A 360 17.12 -15.58 -12.59
N VAL A 361 17.50 -16.75 -13.12
CA VAL A 361 17.00 -18.04 -12.64
C VAL A 361 18.14 -18.80 -11.98
N ASN A 362 18.06 -19.00 -10.67
CA ASN A 362 19.05 -19.81 -9.94
C ASN A 362 18.60 -21.29 -9.88
N MET A 363 19.12 -22.09 -10.81
CA MET A 363 18.80 -23.53 -10.93
C MET A 363 19.80 -24.45 -10.20
N ALA A 364 20.58 -23.96 -9.24
CA ALA A 364 21.49 -24.83 -8.49
C ALA A 364 20.72 -25.93 -7.72
N SER A 365 21.30 -27.12 -7.60
CA SER A 365 20.65 -28.26 -6.94
C SER A 365 20.37 -28.03 -5.44
N THR A 366 19.52 -28.85 -4.85
CA THR A 366 19.25 -28.82 -3.41
C THR A 366 20.53 -29.13 -2.62
N GLY A 367 20.75 -28.42 -1.51
CA GLY A 367 21.97 -28.54 -0.71
C GLY A 367 23.16 -27.68 -1.19
N CYS A 368 23.14 -27.11 -2.40
CA CYS A 368 24.25 -26.31 -2.94
C CYS A 368 24.42 -24.90 -2.33
N GLY A 369 23.59 -24.53 -1.35
CA GLY A 369 23.67 -23.23 -0.67
C GLY A 369 23.01 -22.07 -1.42
N LYS A 370 21.92 -22.32 -2.15
CA LYS A 370 21.16 -21.30 -2.90
C LYS A 370 20.80 -20.04 -2.12
N THR A 371 20.41 -20.17 -0.85
CA THR A 371 19.99 -19.06 -0.01
C THR A 371 21.05 -17.95 0.06
N LEU A 372 22.30 -18.31 0.38
CA LEU A 372 23.40 -17.36 0.42
C LEU A 372 23.72 -16.81 -0.98
N ALA A 373 23.72 -17.68 -1.99
CA ALA A 373 23.98 -17.30 -3.38
C ALA A 373 22.99 -16.23 -3.88
N ASN A 374 21.69 -16.39 -3.61
CA ASN A 374 20.66 -15.43 -4.01
C ASN A 374 20.89 -14.05 -3.37
N GLY A 375 21.15 -14.01 -2.07
CA GLY A 375 21.50 -12.76 -1.38
C GLY A 375 22.76 -12.12 -1.98
N ARG A 376 23.78 -12.91 -2.31
CA ARG A 376 25.00 -12.43 -2.97
C ARG A 376 24.75 -11.90 -4.37
N ILE A 377 23.96 -12.59 -5.19
CA ILE A 377 23.58 -12.13 -6.54
C ILE A 377 22.91 -10.75 -6.45
N LEU A 378 21.88 -10.60 -5.61
CA LEU A 378 21.17 -9.33 -5.45
C LEU A 378 22.08 -8.23 -4.89
N TYR A 379 22.99 -8.58 -3.98
CA TYR A 379 24.00 -7.66 -3.47
C TYR A 379 25.01 -7.24 -4.55
N GLY A 380 25.43 -8.16 -5.44
CA GLY A 380 26.33 -7.89 -6.55
C GLY A 380 25.71 -6.99 -7.63
N LEU A 381 24.40 -7.13 -7.87
CA LEU A 381 23.65 -6.24 -8.78
C LEU A 381 23.48 -4.81 -8.25
N SER A 382 23.77 -4.57 -6.97
CA SER A 382 23.59 -3.26 -6.34
C SER A 382 24.85 -2.39 -6.45
N ASP A 383 24.63 -1.07 -6.47
CA ASP A 383 25.71 -0.11 -6.32
C ASP A 383 26.37 -0.24 -4.92
N PRO A 384 27.67 -0.56 -4.82
CA PRO A 384 28.36 -0.70 -3.54
C PRO A 384 28.36 0.55 -2.65
N ALA A 385 28.21 1.74 -3.24
CA ALA A 385 28.15 3.00 -2.53
C ALA A 385 26.77 3.29 -1.94
N GLN A 386 25.70 2.82 -2.60
CA GLN A 386 24.32 3.00 -2.14
C GLN A 386 23.87 1.86 -1.23
N GLY A 387 24.31 0.63 -1.51
CA GLY A 387 23.88 -0.57 -0.80
C GLY A 387 22.59 -1.19 -1.34
N THR A 388 22.22 -2.32 -0.77
CA THR A 388 21.20 -3.23 -1.31
C THR A 388 19.93 -3.21 -0.47
N ARG A 389 18.78 -3.33 -1.13
CA ARG A 389 17.49 -3.69 -0.54
C ARG A 389 16.87 -4.81 -1.37
N PHE A 390 16.42 -5.88 -0.71
CA PHE A 390 15.71 -6.96 -1.38
C PHE A 390 14.75 -7.66 -0.42
N THR A 391 13.75 -8.32 -1.00
CA THR A 391 12.78 -9.14 -0.29
C THR A 391 12.89 -10.57 -0.79
N VAL A 392 12.93 -11.53 0.15
CA VAL A 392 12.91 -12.96 -0.19
C VAL A 392 11.53 -13.51 0.11
N ALA A 393 10.74 -13.72 -0.94
CA ALA A 393 9.40 -14.29 -0.84
C ALA A 393 9.48 -15.83 -0.93
N LEU A 394 8.86 -16.52 0.02
CA LEU A 394 8.90 -17.98 0.15
C LEU A 394 7.48 -18.52 0.34
N GLY A 395 7.18 -19.66 -0.28
CA GLY A 395 5.83 -20.24 -0.30
C GLY A 395 5.40 -20.92 1.02
N LEU A 396 6.29 -21.07 2.00
CA LEU A 396 6.02 -21.79 3.25
C LEU A 396 6.48 -21.00 4.47
N ARG A 397 5.62 -20.90 5.49
CA ARG A 397 5.89 -20.18 6.75
C ARG A 397 7.16 -20.70 7.45
N THR A 398 7.31 -22.01 7.56
CA THR A 398 8.49 -22.65 8.18
C THR A 398 9.77 -22.36 7.40
N LEU A 399 9.69 -22.37 6.06
CA LEU A 399 10.83 -22.05 5.21
C LEU A 399 11.24 -20.58 5.35
N THR A 400 10.26 -19.67 5.53
CA THR A 400 10.53 -18.25 5.81
C THR A 400 11.32 -18.07 7.09
N LEU A 401 10.93 -18.76 8.16
CA LEU A 401 11.64 -18.73 9.44
C LEU A 401 13.06 -19.31 9.33
N GLN A 402 13.18 -20.51 8.75
CA GLN A 402 14.48 -21.17 8.53
C GLN A 402 15.41 -20.32 7.65
N THR A 403 14.87 -19.66 6.63
CA THR A 403 15.65 -18.78 5.75
C THR A 403 16.07 -17.50 6.47
N GLY A 404 15.19 -16.93 7.29
CA GLY A 404 15.52 -15.81 8.18
C GLY A 404 16.68 -16.16 9.11
N ASP A 405 16.63 -17.32 9.78
CA ASP A 405 17.70 -17.79 10.65
C ASP A 405 18.99 -18.12 9.90
N ALA A 406 18.88 -18.65 8.68
CA ALA A 406 20.04 -18.89 7.82
C ALA A 406 20.74 -17.58 7.44
N TYR A 407 19.99 -16.52 7.13
CA TYR A 407 20.57 -15.21 6.88
C TYR A 407 21.15 -14.58 8.15
N ARG A 408 20.44 -14.64 9.29
CA ARG A 408 20.95 -14.15 10.57
C ARG A 408 22.27 -14.82 10.96
N SER A 409 22.32 -16.15 10.94
CA SER A 409 23.50 -16.93 11.34
C SER A 409 24.65 -16.83 10.35
N ARG A 410 24.40 -16.92 9.04
CA ARG A 410 25.47 -16.97 8.02
C ARG A 410 25.99 -15.59 7.62
N LEU A 411 25.14 -14.58 7.66
CA LEU A 411 25.51 -13.22 7.29
C LEU A 411 25.73 -12.32 8.50
N GLY A 412 25.25 -12.68 9.69
CA GLY A 412 25.30 -11.79 10.85
C GLY A 412 24.33 -10.61 10.73
N LEU A 413 23.27 -10.75 9.91
CA LEU A 413 22.22 -9.74 9.81
C LEU A 413 21.34 -9.80 11.06
N GLY A 414 21.34 -8.73 11.86
CA GLY A 414 20.49 -8.63 13.04
C GLY A 414 19.04 -8.30 12.69
N GLU A 415 18.18 -8.21 13.72
CA GLU A 415 16.79 -7.72 13.58
C GLU A 415 16.69 -6.26 13.10
N GLU A 416 17.83 -5.58 13.02
CA GLU A 416 17.99 -4.22 12.50
C GLU A 416 18.12 -4.19 10.97
N ASP A 417 18.60 -5.29 10.37
CA ASP A 417 18.88 -5.42 8.93
C ASP A 417 17.88 -6.33 8.21
N LEU A 418 17.29 -7.28 8.94
CA LEU A 418 16.45 -8.32 8.40
C LEU A 418 15.13 -8.43 9.17
N ALA A 419 14.03 -8.16 8.46
CA ALA A 419 12.68 -8.42 8.91
C ALA A 419 12.24 -9.83 8.48
N VAL A 420 11.69 -10.61 9.40
CA VAL A 420 10.98 -11.86 9.08
C VAL A 420 9.50 -11.64 9.29
N VAL A 421 8.72 -11.69 8.21
CA VAL A 421 7.27 -11.49 8.24
C VAL A 421 6.59 -12.83 7.99
N ILE A 422 5.86 -13.32 8.99
CA ILE A 422 4.98 -14.49 8.85
C ILE A 422 3.58 -14.15 9.36
N GLY A 423 2.55 -14.62 8.64
CA GLY A 423 1.15 -14.38 8.98
C GLY A 423 0.61 -15.24 10.12
N SER A 424 1.46 -15.79 10.99
CA SER A 424 1.04 -16.66 12.10
C SER A 424 1.98 -16.52 13.30
N ALA A 425 1.47 -15.97 14.40
CA ALA A 425 2.21 -15.87 15.66
C ALA A 425 2.51 -17.26 16.25
N ALA A 426 1.52 -18.17 16.26
CA ALA A 426 1.67 -19.52 16.81
C ALA A 426 2.82 -20.32 16.14
N VAL A 427 2.97 -20.22 14.82
CA VAL A 427 4.06 -20.90 14.09
C VAL A 427 5.42 -20.30 14.45
N ARG A 428 5.49 -18.98 14.66
CA ARG A 428 6.72 -18.31 15.12
C ARG A 428 7.14 -18.83 16.49
N ASP A 429 6.20 -18.86 17.43
CA ASP A 429 6.46 -19.20 18.82
C ASP A 429 6.90 -20.66 18.95
N LEU A 430 6.26 -21.56 18.19
CA LEU A 430 6.66 -22.97 18.09
C LEU A 430 8.09 -23.11 17.54
N HIS A 431 8.43 -22.36 16.49
CA HIS A 431 9.78 -22.39 15.90
C HIS A 431 10.84 -21.87 16.87
N HIS A 432 10.55 -20.76 17.57
CA HIS A 432 11.45 -20.24 18.61
C HIS A 432 11.64 -21.24 19.75
N ALA A 433 10.56 -21.89 20.21
CA ALA A 433 10.63 -22.93 21.24
C ALA A 433 11.46 -24.14 20.79
N ALA A 434 11.32 -24.56 19.53
CA ALA A 434 12.12 -25.65 18.96
C ALA A 434 13.61 -25.30 18.84
N THR A 435 13.94 -24.02 18.64
CA THR A 435 15.33 -23.55 18.45
C THR A 435 16.02 -23.21 19.78
N ALA A 436 15.27 -22.81 20.82
CA ALA A 436 15.79 -22.33 22.10
C ALA A 436 15.87 -23.40 23.21
N GLY A 437 15.35 -24.61 22.99
CA GLY A 437 15.47 -25.72 23.96
C GLY A 437 14.69 -25.54 25.28
N GLN A 438 13.87 -24.49 25.45
CA GLN A 438 12.99 -24.31 26.62
C GLN A 438 11.63 -23.68 26.21
N PRO A 439 10.49 -24.18 26.73
CA PRO A 439 9.18 -23.60 26.46
C PRO A 439 8.95 -22.37 27.35
N ARG A 440 9.01 -21.16 26.80
CA ARG A 440 8.45 -19.97 27.44
C ARG A 440 6.96 -19.86 27.12
N ARG A 441 6.10 -20.06 28.12
CA ARG A 441 4.67 -19.70 28.05
C ARG A 441 4.51 -18.22 28.37
N LEU A 442 3.99 -17.44 27.42
CA LEU A 442 3.45 -16.10 27.63
C LEU A 442 2.13 -15.96 26.84
N PRO A 443 1.22 -15.06 27.26
CA PRO A 443 -0.20 -15.17 26.93
C PRO A 443 -0.50 -14.96 25.44
N TYR A 444 -1.43 -15.78 24.97
CA TYR A 444 -1.90 -15.92 23.60
C TYR A 444 -2.77 -14.73 23.17
N GLU A 445 -2.37 -14.01 22.12
CA GLU A 445 -3.27 -13.17 21.32
C GLU A 445 -2.99 -13.34 19.82
N VAL A 446 -4.02 -13.69 19.05
CA VAL A 446 -4.01 -13.77 17.59
C VAL A 446 -4.69 -12.53 17.02
N SER A 447 -3.93 -11.65 16.36
CA SER A 447 -4.38 -10.97 15.13
C SER A 447 -3.22 -10.18 14.50
N GLY A 448 -3.01 -10.34 13.19
CA GLY A 448 -2.05 -9.56 12.40
C GLY A 448 -0.68 -10.22 12.23
N GLY A 449 -0.15 -10.19 11.01
CA GLY A 449 1.25 -10.52 10.75
C GLY A 449 2.15 -9.61 11.59
N SER A 450 2.85 -10.17 12.56
CA SER A 450 3.75 -9.39 13.42
C SER A 450 5.12 -9.36 12.76
N VAL A 451 5.56 -8.17 12.40
CA VAL A 451 6.92 -7.90 11.95
C VAL A 451 7.75 -7.60 13.20
N VAL A 452 8.76 -8.42 13.49
CA VAL A 452 9.76 -8.08 14.52
C VAL A 452 10.89 -7.35 13.80
N LEU A 453 11.00 -6.05 14.06
CA LEU A 453 12.04 -5.15 13.55
C LEU A 453 12.48 -4.27 14.72
N THR A 454 13.77 -4.30 15.07
CA THR A 454 14.35 -3.40 16.09
C THR A 454 15.16 -2.25 15.48
N GLY A 455 15.19 -2.18 14.14
CA GLY A 455 15.94 -1.27 13.25
C GLY A 455 15.67 0.23 13.37
N VAL A 456 16.12 0.99 12.35
CA VAL A 456 15.78 2.41 12.15
C VAL A 456 14.26 2.53 12.00
N SER A 457 13.59 2.68 13.12
CA SER A 457 12.16 2.85 13.27
C SER A 457 11.97 4.26 13.80
N THR A 458 11.24 5.09 13.07
CA THR A 458 10.85 6.40 13.60
C THR A 458 9.74 6.28 14.64
N HIS A 459 9.05 5.13 14.74
CA HIS A 459 8.08 4.79 15.80
C HIS A 459 7.83 3.26 15.83
N GLU A 460 7.61 2.68 17.02
CA GLU A 460 7.01 1.34 17.17
C GLU A 460 5.70 1.27 16.37
N THR A 461 5.78 0.75 15.15
CA THR A 461 4.63 0.68 14.26
C THR A 461 4.11 -0.75 14.29
N THR A 462 3.27 -1.06 15.27
CA THR A 462 2.35 -2.19 15.09
C THR A 462 1.30 -1.77 14.06
N CYS A 463 1.51 -2.10 12.79
CA CYS A 463 0.43 -2.14 11.81
C CYS A 463 -0.56 -3.23 12.26
N ARG A 464 -1.56 -2.84 13.04
CA ARG A 464 -2.70 -3.69 13.41
C ARG A 464 -3.82 -3.48 12.39
N PRO A 465 -4.04 -4.37 11.41
CA PRO A 465 -5.35 -4.49 10.81
C PRO A 465 -6.26 -5.14 11.86
N ARG A 466 -6.98 -4.34 12.66
CA ARG A 466 -8.02 -4.85 13.56
C ARG A 466 -9.27 -5.15 12.75
N ILE A 467 -9.28 -6.32 12.11
CA ILE A 467 -10.53 -6.98 11.72
C ILE A 467 -10.93 -7.83 12.93
N ALA A 468 -12.00 -7.43 13.61
CA ALA A 468 -12.55 -8.22 14.72
C ALA A 468 -13.04 -9.58 14.19
N PRO A 469 -12.60 -10.72 14.76
CA PRO A 469 -13.17 -12.01 14.41
C PRO A 469 -14.61 -12.08 14.93
N ARG A 470 -15.55 -12.44 14.05
CA ARG A 470 -16.89 -12.89 14.45
C ARG A 470 -16.73 -14.10 15.36
N ALA A 471 -17.25 -14.00 16.59
CA ALA A 471 -17.41 -15.16 17.46
C ALA A 471 -18.43 -16.12 16.83
N VAL A 472 -17.95 -17.20 16.23
CA VAL A 472 -18.78 -18.38 15.96
C VAL A 472 -18.87 -19.14 17.28
N ARG A 473 -20.07 -19.18 17.86
CA ARG A 473 -20.36 -20.06 19.00
C ARG A 473 -20.12 -21.50 18.56
N SER A 474 -19.14 -22.15 19.18
CA SER A 474 -18.90 -23.59 19.06
C SER A 474 -20.03 -24.35 19.75
N GLU A 475 -20.80 -25.11 18.99
CA GLU A 475 -21.66 -26.16 19.53
C GLU A 475 -20.79 -27.25 20.20
N ARG A 476 -21.26 -27.71 21.35
CA ARG A 476 -20.60 -28.73 22.18
C ARG A 476 -20.57 -30.07 21.46
N ILE A 477 -19.38 -30.55 21.12
CA ILE A 477 -19.14 -31.95 20.79
C ILE A 477 -18.95 -32.71 22.10
N LEU A 478 -19.93 -33.54 22.46
CA LEU A 478 -19.86 -34.49 23.57
C LEU A 478 -18.85 -35.61 23.27
N SER A 479 -17.97 -35.89 24.23
CA SER A 479 -17.06 -37.04 24.23
C SER A 479 -17.80 -38.34 24.59
N PRO A 480 -17.25 -39.52 24.23
CA PRO A 480 -18.00 -40.77 24.09
C PRO A 480 -17.95 -41.64 25.37
N PRO A 481 -18.80 -42.68 25.49
CA PRO A 481 -18.54 -43.77 26.41
C PRO A 481 -17.97 -44.99 25.68
N SER A 482 -16.97 -45.58 26.35
CA SER A 482 -16.42 -46.90 26.09
C SER A 482 -17.38 -48.02 26.54
N LYS A 483 -17.55 -49.09 25.74
CA LYS A 483 -17.18 -50.49 26.07
C LYS A 483 -17.89 -51.54 25.19
N SER A 484 -17.11 -52.58 24.91
CA SER A 484 -17.44 -54.02 24.72
C SER A 484 -18.05 -54.57 23.42
N ARG A 485 -17.19 -55.34 22.72
CA ARG A 485 -17.30 -56.76 22.30
C ARG A 485 -18.35 -57.21 21.25
N ARG A 486 -17.75 -57.76 20.17
CA ARG A 486 -17.98 -59.06 19.48
C ARG A 486 -19.29 -59.28 18.68
N THR A 487 -19.08 -59.38 17.36
CA THR A 487 -19.46 -60.49 16.42
C THR A 487 -20.82 -61.16 16.63
N THR A 488 -21.74 -61.08 15.66
CA THR A 488 -22.00 -62.03 14.54
C THR A 488 -23.36 -61.73 13.87
N ASP A 489 -23.42 -62.00 12.56
CA ASP A 489 -24.58 -62.45 11.77
C ASP A 489 -25.79 -61.55 11.47
N THR A 490 -25.85 -61.14 10.20
CA THR A 490 -27.05 -61.02 9.32
C THR A 490 -27.98 -62.24 9.41
N PRO A 491 -29.30 -62.17 9.05
CA PRO A 491 -29.77 -61.55 7.80
C PRO A 491 -31.23 -61.00 7.77
N THR A 492 -31.64 -60.70 6.53
CA THR A 492 -33.01 -60.62 5.97
C THR A 492 -33.80 -59.31 5.99
N ARG A 493 -33.76 -58.65 4.81
CA ARG A 493 -34.90 -58.31 3.93
C ARG A 493 -36.25 -57.98 4.60
N GLY A 494 -36.67 -56.72 4.43
CA GLY A 494 -38.06 -56.29 4.54
C GLY A 494 -38.26 -55.03 3.70
N SER A 495 -38.86 -55.21 2.54
CA SER A 495 -39.22 -54.19 1.54
C SER A 495 -40.24 -53.18 2.05
N GLY A 496 -40.19 -51.94 1.53
CA GLY A 496 -41.42 -51.35 0.99
C GLY A 496 -41.66 -49.84 1.14
N TRP A 497 -41.60 -49.18 -0.01
CA TRP A 497 -42.58 -48.20 -0.52
C TRP A 497 -42.67 -46.77 0.06
N PHE A 498 -42.21 -45.83 -0.78
CA PHE A 498 -42.86 -44.60 -1.23
C PHE A 498 -43.74 -43.79 -0.24
N ARG A 499 -43.26 -42.60 0.11
CA ARG A 499 -43.58 -41.35 -0.61
C ARG A 499 -42.54 -40.27 -0.34
#